data_AF-A0A085LBC8-F1
#
_entry.id   AF-A0A085LBC8-F1
#
_cell.length_a   1.000
_cell.length_b   1.000
_cell.length_c   1.000
_cell.angle_alpha   90.00
_cell.angle_beta   90.00
_cell.angle_gamma   90.00
#
_symmetry.space_group_name_H-M   'P 1'
#
loop_
_entity.id
_entity.type
_entity.pdbx_description
1 polymer ?
#
loop_
_entity_poly.entity_id
_entity_poly.type
_entity_poly.pdbx_seq_one_letter_code
_entity_poly.pdbx_strand_id
1 'polypeptide(L)'
;MTKKTLDVKKIREIIRLSETGNIGQRRIARDLNVPRLMVAQYLNDLPASGLTYEQTKNMTDSQILALFEKQKTKTHSTNLKQKMSSPDGENIEVNTSYPISSRVEFMGRIHERQEKIRDFLEISDNGLSVWTKTPGGKALSRGCQSCKAGRWQCLFVGKKCNVDCVYCPQGTRQEKIAAPERPGLINDSYNIEDIKNIFNRPDSIWTGSNIQGIGYSGGEPFLYLDKVIDLTKFVSKYHGHIYQWIYTNGLPVTEDKLKAVYDSGVKEVRFHLGATDFNKEVLKKIELAKKIMDYVNVETPSNPELKEFLIDKKGIFLLEDIGVYQINLGELSGISVDEIERFPLGFRRALEYFQQYELYLYDSIIGKSVTGRDLSQIYISPTISREITYDIMEYAVDNKIDILINDCSQDAKYIQRFQKNLFEYHMDILITNWLQDDKYVQMLQENINEQKLNLMAKHTQPQKEDWVKLLIQKISYKDERGYHFKLGDLKRSFSDLSRNF
;
A
#
# COMPACT_ATOMS: atom_id res chain seq x y z
N MET A 1 21.03 24.79 -14.46
CA MET A 1 20.41 26.12 -14.22
C MET A 1 20.59 26.49 -12.75
N THR A 2 21.29 27.58 -12.46
CA THR A 2 21.46 28.13 -11.11
C THR A 2 20.10 28.58 -10.56
N LYS A 3 19.58 27.90 -9.53
CA LYS A 3 18.36 28.31 -8.80
C LYS A 3 18.62 29.69 -8.17
N LYS A 4 17.99 30.75 -8.70
CA LYS A 4 18.01 32.09 -8.09
C LYS A 4 17.40 32.01 -6.69
N THR A 5 18.18 32.41 -5.67
CA THR A 5 17.70 32.57 -4.30
C THR A 5 16.75 33.78 -4.24
N LEU A 6 15.65 33.68 -3.50
CA LEU A 6 14.70 34.79 -3.33
C LEU A 6 15.31 35.95 -2.55
N ASP A 7 14.86 37.18 -2.81
CA ASP A 7 15.18 38.34 -1.97
C ASP A 7 14.61 38.14 -0.55
N VAL A 8 15.41 38.43 0.48
CA VAL A 8 15.07 38.33 1.90
C VAL A 8 13.80 39.12 2.23
N LYS A 9 13.57 40.25 1.56
CA LYS A 9 12.32 41.02 1.71
C LYS A 9 11.09 40.20 1.33
N LYS A 10 11.17 39.43 0.24
CA LYS A 10 10.08 38.55 -0.19
C LYS A 10 9.91 37.34 0.74
N ILE A 11 11.00 36.82 1.31
CA ILE A 11 10.95 35.73 2.30
C ILE A 11 10.20 36.18 3.56
N ARG A 12 10.55 37.34 4.12
CA ARG A 12 9.85 37.91 5.29
C ARG A 12 8.36 38.12 5.02
N GLU A 13 8.03 38.56 3.81
CA GLU A 13 6.64 38.82 3.43
C GLU A 13 5.84 37.53 3.19
N ILE A 14 6.46 36.45 2.70
CA ILE A 14 5.85 35.10 2.65
C ILE A 14 5.46 34.64 4.06
N ILE A 15 6.38 34.78 5.02
CA ILE A 15 6.16 34.41 6.43
C ILE A 15 5.04 35.25 7.03
N ARG A 16 5.09 36.58 6.85
CA ARG A 16 4.06 37.50 7.31
C ARG A 16 2.68 37.13 6.80
N LEU A 17 2.56 36.95 5.48
CA LEU A 17 1.28 36.69 4.83
C LEU A 17 0.71 35.32 5.19
N SER A 18 1.57 34.34 5.51
CA SER A 18 1.14 33.02 5.98
C SER A 18 0.67 33.01 7.43
N GLU A 19 1.24 33.85 8.30
CA GLU A 19 0.89 33.89 9.72
C GLU A 19 -0.22 34.89 10.06
N THR A 20 -0.26 36.04 9.38
CA THR A 20 -1.19 37.15 9.70
C THR A 20 -2.39 37.22 8.78
N GLY A 21 -2.26 36.67 7.57
CA GLY A 21 -3.36 36.52 6.64
C GLY A 21 -3.74 35.05 6.62
N ASN A 22 -5.01 34.72 6.84
CA ASN A 22 -5.52 33.37 6.59
C ASN A 22 -5.56 33.11 5.06
N ILE A 23 -4.40 33.17 4.41
CA ILE A 23 -4.20 33.34 2.97
C ILE A 23 -3.34 32.16 2.48
N GLY A 24 -3.89 31.36 1.57
CA GLY A 24 -3.20 30.18 1.04
C GLY A 24 -1.98 30.53 0.17
N GLN A 25 -1.04 29.57 0.07
CA GLN A 25 0.24 29.71 -0.66
C GLN A 25 0.10 30.25 -2.09
N ARG A 26 -1.01 29.94 -2.77
CA ARG A 26 -1.30 30.43 -4.13
C ARG A 26 -1.50 31.94 -4.19
N ARG A 27 -2.21 32.51 -3.21
CA ARG A 27 -2.47 33.95 -3.14
C ARG A 27 -1.21 34.70 -2.71
N ILE A 28 -0.43 34.15 -1.78
CA ILE A 28 0.91 34.67 -1.43
C ILE A 28 1.84 34.71 -2.65
N ALA A 29 1.89 33.63 -3.43
CA ALA A 29 2.72 33.54 -4.64
C ALA A 29 2.35 34.60 -5.68
N ARG A 30 1.04 34.82 -5.88
CA ARG A 30 0.51 35.85 -6.78
C ARG A 30 0.83 37.25 -6.28
N ASP A 31 0.54 37.54 -5.01
CA ASP A 31 0.67 38.88 -4.43
C ASP A 31 2.16 39.31 -4.34
N LEU A 32 3.09 38.35 -4.25
CA LEU A 32 4.54 38.61 -4.23
C LEU A 32 5.26 38.42 -5.57
N ASN A 33 4.51 38.07 -6.62
CA ASN A 33 5.01 37.75 -7.95
C ASN A 33 6.22 36.79 -7.90
N VAL A 34 6.00 35.60 -7.32
CA VAL A 34 7.01 34.54 -7.20
C VAL A 34 6.39 33.17 -7.52
N PRO A 35 7.16 32.24 -8.12
CA PRO A 35 6.73 30.85 -8.30
C PRO A 35 6.16 30.21 -7.03
N ARG A 36 4.98 29.61 -7.16
CA ARG A 36 4.28 28.90 -6.07
C ARG A 36 5.16 27.85 -5.39
N LEU A 37 5.97 27.13 -6.16
CA LEU A 37 6.91 26.13 -5.65
C LEU A 37 7.94 26.73 -4.69
N MET A 38 8.36 27.99 -4.89
CA MET A 38 9.26 28.66 -3.95
C MET A 38 8.52 29.07 -2.67
N VAL A 39 7.29 29.57 -2.77
CA VAL A 39 6.46 29.87 -1.58
C VAL A 39 6.23 28.61 -0.75
N ALA A 40 5.88 27.50 -1.40
CA ALA A 40 5.74 26.21 -0.74
C ALA A 40 7.04 25.74 -0.08
N GLN A 41 8.19 25.91 -0.75
CA GLN A 41 9.49 25.58 -0.19
C GLN A 41 9.77 26.37 1.10
N TYR A 42 9.66 27.70 1.06
CA TYR A 42 9.93 28.53 2.24
C TYR A 42 8.93 28.30 3.38
N LEU A 43 7.66 28.03 3.08
CA LEU A 43 6.64 27.72 4.10
C LEU A 43 6.71 26.29 4.64
N ASN A 44 7.30 25.35 3.93
CA ASN A 44 7.59 24.01 4.44
C ASN A 44 8.86 24.00 5.32
N ASP A 45 9.81 24.88 5.02
CA ASP A 45 11.04 25.04 5.81
C ASP A 45 10.79 25.81 7.13
N LEU A 46 9.69 26.58 7.20
CA LEU A 46 9.33 27.44 8.34
C LEU A 46 8.97 26.66 9.64
N PRO A 47 8.10 25.62 9.63
CA PRO A 47 7.73 24.87 10.83
C PRO A 47 8.92 24.12 11.45
N ALA A 48 9.90 23.74 10.64
CA ALA A 48 11.14 23.09 11.10
C ALA A 48 12.09 24.05 11.83
N SER A 49 11.87 25.36 11.73
CA SER A 49 12.71 26.39 12.36
C SER A 49 12.19 26.87 13.72
N GLY A 50 10.91 26.62 14.04
CA GLY A 50 10.28 27.07 15.29
C GLY A 50 10.15 28.58 15.45
N LEU A 51 10.30 29.34 14.36
CA LEU A 51 10.27 30.81 14.37
C LEU A 51 8.92 31.34 13.88
N THR A 52 8.48 32.43 14.50
CA THR A 52 7.31 33.25 14.12
C THR A 52 7.74 34.50 13.34
N TYR A 53 6.83 35.11 12.60
CA TYR A 53 7.02 36.37 11.89
C TYR A 53 7.59 37.47 12.80
N GLU A 54 7.07 37.60 14.03
CA GLU A 54 7.56 38.59 15.00
C GLU A 54 9.03 38.37 15.39
N GLN A 55 9.46 37.12 15.49
CA GLN A 55 10.87 36.80 15.75
C GLN A 55 11.76 37.12 14.54
N THR A 56 11.24 36.98 13.31
CA THR A 56 12.02 37.32 12.11
C THR A 56 12.30 38.82 11.97
N LYS A 57 11.40 39.71 12.44
CA LYS A 57 11.56 41.17 12.30
C LYS A 57 12.87 41.71 12.88
N ASN A 58 13.35 41.10 13.97
CA ASN A 58 14.55 41.54 14.69
C ASN A 58 15.84 40.84 14.23
N MET A 59 15.76 39.96 13.23
CA MET A 59 16.93 39.28 12.66
C MET A 59 17.55 40.11 11.54
N THR A 60 18.86 40.05 11.35
CA THR A 60 19.54 40.65 10.18
C THR A 60 19.31 39.80 8.93
N ASP A 61 19.42 40.41 7.75
CA ASP A 61 19.22 39.70 6.48
C ASP A 61 20.22 38.54 6.29
N SER A 62 21.46 38.71 6.77
CA SER A 62 22.47 37.63 6.80
C SER A 62 22.07 36.49 7.75
N GLN A 63 21.42 36.77 8.89
CA GLN A 63 20.92 35.73 9.80
C GLN A 63 19.76 34.95 9.18
N ILE A 64 18.85 35.62 8.48
CA ILE A 64 17.74 34.95 7.77
C ILE A 64 18.28 34.09 6.63
N LEU A 65 19.19 34.61 5.82
CA LEU A 65 19.81 33.83 4.74
C LEU A 65 20.58 32.61 5.28
N ALA A 66 21.32 32.77 6.37
CA ALA A 66 22.05 31.68 7.01
C ALA A 66 21.14 30.56 7.53
N LEU A 67 19.89 30.84 7.92
CA LEU A 67 18.91 29.82 8.30
C LEU A 67 18.52 28.93 7.11
N PHE A 68 18.30 29.54 5.94
CA PHE A 68 17.94 28.81 4.72
C PHE A 68 19.18 28.20 4.02
N GLU A 69 20.39 28.70 4.27
CA GLU A 69 21.65 28.11 3.80
C GLU A 69 22.13 26.93 4.66
N LYS A 70 21.99 26.99 6.00
CA LYS A 70 22.19 25.83 6.88
C LYS A 70 21.24 24.69 6.53
N GLN A 71 20.10 24.99 5.91
CA GLN A 71 19.18 24.00 5.36
C GLN A 71 19.50 23.57 3.93
N LYS A 72 20.23 24.33 3.10
CA LYS A 72 20.83 23.79 1.87
C LYS A 72 21.91 22.76 2.18
N THR A 73 22.70 22.98 3.23
CA THR A 73 23.65 21.96 3.72
C THR A 73 22.94 20.84 4.48
N LYS A 74 21.80 21.08 5.16
CA LYS A 74 20.94 20.01 5.70
C LYS A 74 20.13 19.25 4.64
N THR A 75 19.72 19.85 3.52
CA THR A 75 19.02 19.18 2.41
C THR A 75 19.99 18.50 1.44
N HIS A 76 21.22 19.01 1.29
CA HIS A 76 22.31 18.25 0.67
C HIS A 76 22.97 17.22 1.60
N SER A 77 22.78 17.31 2.93
CA SER A 77 23.18 16.26 3.90
C SER A 77 22.03 15.37 4.38
N THR A 78 20.78 15.65 4.00
CA THR A 78 19.70 14.66 3.87
C THR A 78 19.66 14.12 2.45
N ASN A 79 20.83 13.90 1.85
CA ASN A 79 21.03 12.60 1.25
C ASN A 79 20.90 11.57 2.39
N LEU A 80 19.68 11.08 2.60
CA LEU A 80 19.40 9.80 3.25
C LEU A 80 20.05 8.60 2.50
N LYS A 81 21.03 8.85 1.63
CA LYS A 81 21.97 7.87 1.08
C LYS A 81 23.12 7.52 2.03
N GLN A 82 23.24 8.14 3.21
CA GLN A 82 24.20 7.71 4.23
C GLN A 82 23.62 7.79 5.65
N LYS A 83 22.79 6.79 5.99
CA LYS A 83 22.79 6.06 7.29
C LYS A 83 21.52 5.21 7.41
N MET A 84 21.46 4.18 6.57
CA MET A 84 20.95 2.82 6.84
C MET A 84 20.98 2.01 5.54
N SER A 85 22.00 2.21 4.70
CA SER A 85 22.51 1.09 3.92
C SER A 85 23.12 0.14 4.94
N SER A 86 22.34 -0.79 5.48
CA SER A 86 22.93 -2.09 5.73
C SER A 86 23.46 -2.54 4.37
N PRO A 87 24.76 -2.79 4.22
CA PRO A 87 25.31 -3.35 2.98
C PRO A 87 24.75 -4.76 2.67
N ASP A 88 23.80 -5.28 3.46
CA ASP A 88 23.37 -6.65 3.38
C ASP A 88 22.24 -6.89 2.38
N GLY A 89 21.42 -5.88 2.05
CA GLY A 89 20.26 -6.04 1.15
C GLY A 89 20.64 -6.34 -0.30
N GLU A 90 21.65 -5.64 -0.84
CA GLU A 90 22.17 -5.88 -2.19
C GLU A 90 22.92 -7.22 -2.31
N ASN A 91 23.44 -7.72 -1.18
CA ASN A 91 24.16 -8.98 -1.07
C ASN A 91 23.24 -10.18 -0.78
N ILE A 92 21.93 -9.99 -0.65
CA ILE A 92 21.00 -11.13 -0.56
C ILE A 92 21.01 -11.86 -1.89
N GLU A 93 21.33 -13.14 -1.82
CA GLU A 93 21.32 -14.06 -2.94
C GLU A 93 20.08 -14.92 -2.89
N VAL A 94 19.38 -14.98 -4.02
CA VAL A 94 18.28 -15.91 -4.22
C VAL A 94 18.85 -17.23 -4.69
N ASN A 95 18.53 -18.30 -3.97
CA ASN A 95 18.99 -19.65 -4.24
C ASN A 95 17.77 -20.58 -4.28
N THR A 96 17.45 -21.15 -5.45
CA THR A 96 16.30 -22.05 -5.60
C THR A 96 16.67 -23.24 -6.48
N SER A 97 16.11 -24.41 -6.18
CA SER A 97 16.28 -25.61 -7.01
C SER A 97 15.47 -25.56 -8.32
N TYR A 98 14.57 -24.59 -8.45
CA TYR A 98 13.65 -24.45 -9.59
C TYR A 98 14.06 -23.29 -10.50
N PRO A 99 13.77 -23.37 -11.82
CA PRO A 99 13.86 -22.20 -12.69
C PRO A 99 12.97 -21.06 -12.16
N ILE A 100 13.41 -19.82 -12.35
CA ILE A 100 12.61 -18.64 -12.02
C ILE A 100 11.82 -18.25 -13.26
N SER A 101 10.50 -18.18 -13.13
CA SER A 101 9.60 -17.81 -14.23
C SER A 101 9.36 -16.30 -14.28
N SER A 102 9.08 -15.77 -15.47
CA SER A 102 8.49 -14.43 -15.57
C SER A 102 7.01 -14.45 -15.15
N ARG A 103 6.44 -13.26 -14.89
CA ARG A 103 4.99 -13.10 -14.75
C ARG A 103 4.22 -13.67 -15.95
N VAL A 104 4.66 -13.36 -17.17
CA VAL A 104 3.95 -13.76 -18.39
C VAL A 104 3.94 -15.28 -18.56
N GLU A 105 5.08 -15.94 -18.32
CA GLU A 105 5.18 -17.40 -18.39
C GLU A 105 4.30 -18.09 -17.35
N PHE A 106 4.32 -17.58 -16.12
CA PHE A 106 3.58 -18.21 -15.02
C PHE A 106 2.07 -17.99 -15.13
N MET A 107 1.63 -16.79 -15.52
CA MET A 107 0.20 -16.44 -15.56
C MET A 107 -0.61 -17.28 -16.55
N GLY A 108 0.02 -17.89 -17.56
CA GLY A 108 -0.63 -18.87 -18.43
C GLY A 108 -1.27 -20.02 -17.65
N ARG A 109 -0.58 -20.53 -16.61
CA ARG A 109 -1.11 -21.60 -15.74
C ARG A 109 -2.35 -21.15 -14.97
N ILE A 110 -2.37 -19.90 -14.52
CA ILE A 110 -3.49 -19.34 -13.76
C ILE A 110 -4.69 -19.09 -14.67
N HIS A 111 -4.49 -18.60 -15.89
CA HIS A 111 -5.57 -18.41 -16.85
C HIS A 111 -6.27 -19.72 -17.21
N GLU A 112 -5.53 -20.82 -17.38
CA GLU A 112 -6.12 -22.15 -17.61
C GLU A 112 -7.07 -22.56 -16.46
N ARG A 113 -6.69 -22.28 -15.22
CA ARG A 113 -7.53 -22.55 -14.04
C ARG A 113 -8.73 -21.63 -13.95
N GLN A 114 -8.56 -20.35 -14.28
CA GLN A 114 -9.69 -19.40 -14.38
C GLN A 114 -10.72 -19.87 -15.40
N GLU A 115 -10.28 -20.30 -16.59
CA GLU A 115 -11.19 -20.79 -17.63
C GLU A 115 -11.94 -22.06 -17.19
N LYS A 116 -11.29 -22.97 -16.45
CA LYS A 116 -11.92 -24.19 -15.90
C LYS A 116 -13.15 -23.91 -15.04
N ILE A 117 -13.14 -22.84 -14.24
CA ILE A 117 -14.24 -22.46 -13.32
C ILE A 117 -14.88 -21.11 -13.66
N ARG A 118 -14.74 -20.65 -14.91
CA ARG A 118 -15.12 -19.29 -15.35
C ARG A 118 -16.56 -18.91 -15.02
N ASP A 119 -17.50 -19.82 -15.19
CA ASP A 119 -18.93 -19.56 -14.94
C ASP A 119 -19.21 -19.27 -13.46
N PHE A 120 -18.34 -19.73 -12.57
CA PHE A 120 -18.39 -19.54 -11.12
C PHE A 120 -17.49 -18.41 -10.62
N LEU A 121 -16.83 -17.69 -11.52
CA LEU A 121 -15.99 -16.54 -11.19
C LEU A 121 -16.67 -15.25 -11.62
N GLU A 122 -16.42 -14.20 -10.85
CA GLU A 122 -16.54 -12.82 -11.28
C GLU A 122 -15.14 -12.33 -11.67
N ILE A 123 -15.01 -11.89 -12.92
CA ILE A 123 -13.75 -11.39 -13.49
C ILE A 123 -13.99 -9.95 -13.96
N SER A 124 -13.22 -9.03 -13.39
CA SER A 124 -13.33 -7.59 -13.63
C SER A 124 -11.95 -7.00 -13.97
N ASP A 125 -11.94 -5.73 -14.36
CA ASP A 125 -10.72 -4.92 -14.51
C ASP A 125 -9.70 -5.55 -15.47
N ASN A 126 -10.18 -6.00 -16.64
CA ASN A 126 -9.39 -6.70 -17.66
C ASN A 126 -8.69 -7.97 -17.15
N GLY A 127 -9.34 -8.72 -16.24
CA GLY A 127 -8.81 -9.97 -15.72
C GLY A 127 -7.93 -9.81 -14.48
N LEU A 128 -7.64 -8.58 -14.06
CA LEU A 128 -6.77 -8.30 -12.91
C LEU A 128 -7.47 -8.47 -11.57
N SER A 129 -8.77 -8.75 -11.58
CA SER A 129 -9.62 -8.79 -10.40
C SER A 129 -10.58 -9.96 -10.48
N VAL A 130 -10.38 -10.95 -9.61
CA VAL A 130 -11.10 -12.23 -9.66
C VAL A 130 -11.63 -12.63 -8.28
N TRP A 131 -12.85 -13.12 -8.22
CA TRP A 131 -13.42 -13.71 -7.01
C TRP A 131 -14.50 -14.73 -7.35
N THR A 132 -14.85 -15.62 -6.42
CA THR A 132 -15.90 -16.61 -6.62
C THR A 132 -17.29 -15.98 -6.54
N LYS A 133 -18.19 -16.41 -7.41
CA LYS A 133 -19.64 -16.29 -7.21
C LYS A 133 -20.03 -17.23 -6.08
N THR A 134 -21.00 -16.82 -5.28
CA THR A 134 -21.48 -17.61 -4.13
C THR A 134 -22.95 -17.96 -4.32
N PRO A 135 -23.44 -19.10 -3.79
CA PRO A 135 -24.85 -19.45 -3.86
C PRO A 135 -25.78 -18.39 -3.27
N GLY A 136 -25.36 -17.70 -2.20
CA GLY A 136 -26.11 -16.61 -1.57
C GLY A 136 -26.02 -15.27 -2.30
N GLY A 137 -25.32 -15.19 -3.44
CA GLY A 137 -25.19 -13.96 -4.22
C GLY A 137 -24.39 -12.85 -3.52
N LYS A 138 -23.43 -13.22 -2.66
CA LYS A 138 -22.55 -12.28 -1.96
C LYS A 138 -21.71 -11.49 -2.96
N ALA A 139 -21.62 -10.19 -2.74
CA ALA A 139 -20.69 -9.30 -3.43
C ALA A 139 -19.45 -9.04 -2.57
N LEU A 140 -18.37 -8.54 -3.18
CA LEU A 140 -17.17 -8.14 -2.45
C LEU A 140 -17.49 -7.19 -1.29
N SER A 141 -16.77 -7.30 -0.18
CA SER A 141 -16.90 -6.36 0.94
C SER A 141 -16.66 -4.92 0.47
N ARG A 142 -17.31 -3.95 1.12
CA ARG A 142 -17.14 -2.52 0.77
C ARG A 142 -15.69 -2.07 0.89
N GLY A 143 -14.92 -2.68 1.79
CA GLY A 143 -13.47 -2.47 1.88
C GLY A 143 -12.75 -2.92 0.61
N CYS A 144 -13.03 -4.13 0.12
CA CYS A 144 -12.45 -4.61 -1.14
C CYS A 144 -12.94 -3.83 -2.38
N GLN A 145 -14.20 -3.39 -2.41
CA GLN A 145 -14.70 -2.50 -3.47
C GLN A 145 -13.93 -1.17 -3.48
N SER A 146 -13.71 -0.57 -2.29
CA SER A 146 -12.93 0.67 -2.15
C SER A 146 -11.46 0.48 -2.56
N CYS A 147 -10.87 -0.68 -2.25
CA CYS A 147 -9.54 -1.07 -2.70
C CYS A 147 -9.46 -1.01 -4.23
N LYS A 148 -10.34 -1.74 -4.91
CA LYS A 148 -10.36 -1.88 -6.38
C LYS A 148 -10.63 -0.56 -7.09
N ALA A 149 -11.47 0.30 -6.52
CA ALA A 149 -11.73 1.63 -7.04
C ALA A 149 -10.54 2.60 -6.91
N GLY A 150 -9.47 2.23 -6.20
CA GLY A 150 -8.32 3.11 -5.95
C GLY A 150 -8.61 4.26 -4.96
N ARG A 151 -9.81 4.28 -4.34
CA ARG A 151 -10.29 5.35 -3.46
C ARG A 151 -10.21 4.96 -1.98
N TRP A 152 -9.11 4.34 -1.59
CA TRP A 152 -8.89 3.85 -0.23
C TRP A 152 -7.60 4.41 0.39
N GLN A 153 -7.54 4.43 1.72
CA GLN A 153 -6.31 4.64 2.48
C GLN A 153 -6.12 3.53 3.52
N CYS A 154 -4.92 2.94 3.58
CA CYS A 154 -4.54 2.09 4.70
C CYS A 154 -3.67 2.91 5.66
N LEU A 155 -4.09 2.95 6.92
CA LEU A 155 -3.41 3.65 8.00
C LEU A 155 -2.71 2.62 8.88
N PHE A 156 -1.38 2.60 8.80
CA PHE A 156 -0.51 1.77 9.63
C PHE A 156 -0.37 2.43 11.01
N VAL A 157 -1.09 1.91 12.00
CA VAL A 157 -1.21 2.54 13.33
C VAL A 157 0.02 2.34 14.22
N GLY A 158 0.88 1.37 13.89
CA GLY A 158 2.17 1.15 14.53
C GLY A 158 2.93 -0.05 13.96
N LYS A 159 4.06 -0.38 14.59
CA LYS A 159 4.98 -1.45 14.16
C LYS A 159 4.86 -2.72 15.00
N LYS A 160 4.46 -2.60 16.26
CA LYS A 160 4.45 -3.69 17.24
C LYS A 160 3.44 -4.74 16.83
N CYS A 161 3.87 -5.99 16.88
CA CYS A 161 3.05 -7.15 16.58
C CYS A 161 3.48 -8.29 17.51
N ASN A 162 2.50 -9.06 17.99
CA ASN A 162 2.69 -10.11 18.99
C ASN A 162 2.85 -11.53 18.38
N VAL A 163 3.03 -11.64 17.05
CA VAL A 163 3.18 -12.91 16.32
C VAL A 163 4.36 -12.92 15.35
N ASP A 164 4.81 -14.13 14.99
CA ASP A 164 5.98 -14.44 14.18
C ASP A 164 5.62 -15.19 12.89
N CYS A 165 4.86 -14.57 11.98
CA CYS A 165 4.59 -15.21 10.70
C CYS A 165 5.90 -15.38 9.91
N VAL A 166 6.16 -16.60 9.43
CA VAL A 166 7.39 -16.95 8.68
C VAL A 166 7.57 -16.06 7.44
N TYR A 167 6.46 -15.70 6.79
CA TYR A 167 6.40 -14.85 5.61
C TYR A 167 6.31 -13.34 5.91
N CYS A 168 6.37 -12.90 7.17
CA CYS A 168 6.21 -11.49 7.50
C CYS A 168 7.47 -10.70 7.10
N PRO A 169 7.38 -9.74 6.15
CA PRO A 169 8.55 -9.00 5.70
C PRO A 169 9.03 -7.96 6.73
N GLN A 170 8.21 -7.63 7.74
CA GLN A 170 8.55 -6.64 8.77
C GLN A 170 9.41 -7.19 9.91
N GLY A 171 9.80 -8.47 9.86
CA GLY A 171 10.66 -9.10 10.85
C GLY A 171 9.92 -9.89 11.91
N THR A 172 10.66 -10.37 12.89
CA THR A 172 10.20 -11.17 14.03
C THR A 172 9.37 -10.33 15.00
N ARG A 173 8.60 -10.99 15.86
CA ARG A 173 7.92 -10.39 17.01
C ARG A 173 8.94 -9.63 17.86
N GLN A 174 10.09 -10.22 18.16
CA GLN A 174 11.09 -9.57 18.99
C GLN A 174 11.57 -8.26 18.35
N GLU A 175 11.90 -8.28 17.06
CA GLU A 175 12.31 -7.09 16.31
C GLU A 175 11.19 -6.05 16.23
N LYS A 176 9.96 -6.46 15.93
CA LYS A 176 8.79 -5.56 15.85
C LYS A 176 8.44 -4.93 17.20
N ILE A 177 8.58 -5.67 18.30
CA ILE A 177 8.37 -5.16 19.66
C ILE A 177 9.50 -4.21 20.08
N ALA A 178 10.74 -4.53 19.72
CA ALA A 178 11.91 -3.70 20.00
C ALA A 178 12.03 -2.47 19.09
N ALA A 179 11.31 -2.45 17.96
CA ALA A 179 11.37 -1.38 17.00
C ALA A 179 10.98 -0.04 17.66
N PRO A 180 11.82 1.01 17.53
CA PRO A 180 11.49 2.30 18.08
C PRO A 180 10.25 2.85 17.36
N GLU A 181 9.30 3.28 18.18
CA GLU A 181 8.06 3.91 17.73
C GLU A 181 7.94 5.30 18.32
N ARG A 182 7.29 6.20 17.57
CA ARG A 182 6.86 7.49 18.09
C ARG A 182 5.37 7.39 18.37
N PRO A 183 4.92 7.44 19.64
CA PRO A 183 3.54 7.16 20.01
C PRO A 183 2.49 8.00 19.27
N GLY A 184 2.81 9.23 18.86
CA GLY A 184 1.87 10.11 18.14
C GLY A 184 1.76 9.85 16.62
N LEU A 185 2.59 8.98 16.04
CA LEU A 185 2.67 8.81 14.59
C LEU A 185 1.81 7.64 14.07
N ILE A 186 1.39 7.83 12.82
CA ILE A 186 0.78 6.85 11.92
C ILE A 186 1.60 6.83 10.63
N ASN A 187 1.69 5.66 9.99
CA ASN A 187 2.57 5.41 8.84
C ASN A 187 4.03 5.80 9.11
N ASP A 188 4.45 5.75 10.38
CA ASP A 188 5.74 6.21 10.91
C ASP A 188 6.15 7.65 10.59
N SER A 189 5.22 8.44 10.02
CA SER A 189 5.57 9.70 9.35
C SER A 189 4.65 10.86 9.71
N TYR A 190 3.38 10.60 10.05
CA TYR A 190 2.37 11.65 10.22
C TYR A 190 1.79 11.62 11.62
N ASN A 191 1.60 12.79 12.24
CA ASN A 191 0.78 12.86 13.43
C ASN A 191 -0.68 12.60 13.05
N ILE A 192 -1.45 12.07 14.00
CA ILE A 192 -2.89 11.87 13.81
C ILE A 192 -3.58 13.17 13.37
N GLU A 193 -3.20 14.30 13.96
CA GLU A 193 -3.78 15.60 13.63
C GLU A 193 -3.46 16.06 12.21
N ASP A 194 -2.28 15.71 11.67
CA ASP A 194 -1.93 16.01 10.28
C ASP A 194 -2.86 15.27 9.31
N ILE A 195 -3.19 14.01 9.62
CA ILE A 195 -4.14 13.21 8.83
C ILE A 195 -5.54 13.83 8.88
N LYS A 196 -6.01 14.21 10.07
CA LYS A 196 -7.31 14.87 10.26
C LYS A 196 -7.38 16.19 9.47
N ASN A 197 -6.32 16.98 9.52
CA ASN A 197 -6.20 18.23 8.76
C ASN A 197 -6.23 17.98 7.25
N ILE A 198 -5.48 16.99 6.75
CA ILE A 198 -5.48 16.61 5.33
C ILE A 198 -6.90 16.23 4.86
N PHE A 199 -7.65 15.50 5.68
CA PHE A 199 -9.01 15.07 5.35
C PHE A 199 -10.00 16.23 5.28
N ASN A 200 -9.78 17.29 6.06
CA ASN A 200 -10.64 18.48 6.05
C ASN A 200 -10.22 19.54 5.03
N ARG A 201 -9.07 19.36 4.36
CA ARG A 201 -8.57 20.32 3.38
C ARG A 201 -9.20 20.07 2.01
N PRO A 202 -9.97 21.02 1.44
CA PRO A 202 -10.60 20.84 0.13
C PRO A 202 -9.58 20.85 -1.03
N ASP A 203 -8.37 21.39 -0.80
CA ASP A 203 -7.30 21.45 -1.79
C ASP A 203 -6.36 20.24 -1.76
N SER A 204 -6.59 19.28 -0.85
CA SER A 204 -5.84 18.03 -0.77
C SER A 204 -6.39 17.00 -1.75
N ILE A 205 -5.52 16.37 -2.54
CA ILE A 205 -5.89 15.24 -3.41
C ILE A 205 -6.54 14.11 -2.60
N TRP A 206 -6.01 13.84 -1.41
CA TRP A 206 -6.50 12.80 -0.50
C TRP A 206 -7.36 13.37 0.63
N THR A 207 -8.19 14.36 0.31
CA THR A 207 -9.24 14.87 1.20
C THR A 207 -10.32 13.81 1.47
N GLY A 208 -11.10 13.97 2.55
CA GLY A 208 -12.12 12.99 2.95
C GLY A 208 -13.20 12.77 1.89
N SER A 209 -13.56 13.79 1.09
CA SER A 209 -14.51 13.64 -0.02
C SER A 209 -14.00 12.75 -1.17
N ASN A 210 -12.69 12.57 -1.26
CA ASN A 210 -12.06 11.79 -2.32
C ASN A 210 -11.85 10.32 -1.92
N ILE A 211 -11.99 10.00 -0.64
CA ILE A 211 -11.82 8.67 -0.08
C ILE A 211 -13.18 7.99 0.08
N GLN A 212 -13.25 6.70 -0.25
CA GLN A 212 -14.41 5.83 -0.04
C GLN A 212 -14.20 4.86 1.12
N GLY A 213 -12.94 4.48 1.39
CA GLY A 213 -12.64 3.45 2.39
C GLY A 213 -11.34 3.67 3.16
N ILE A 214 -11.32 3.27 4.44
CA ILE A 214 -10.14 3.27 5.29
C ILE A 214 -9.94 1.92 5.97
N GLY A 215 -8.74 1.37 5.80
CA GLY A 215 -8.27 0.19 6.52
C GLY A 215 -7.29 0.55 7.64
N TYR A 216 -7.47 0.00 8.83
CA TYR A 216 -6.53 0.15 9.96
C TYR A 216 -5.65 -1.09 10.08
N SER A 217 -4.37 -0.96 9.70
CA SER A 217 -3.38 -2.04 9.68
C SER A 217 -2.10 -1.62 10.41
N GLY A 218 -1.00 -2.33 10.19
CA GLY A 218 0.32 -2.02 10.77
C GLY A 218 0.53 -2.69 12.11
N GLY A 219 1.62 -3.47 12.21
CA GLY A 219 1.85 -4.31 13.37
C GLY A 219 0.62 -5.17 13.66
N GLU A 220 0.14 -5.11 14.91
CA GLU A 220 -1.17 -5.59 15.32
C GLU A 220 -2.05 -4.39 15.77
N PRO A 221 -3.07 -3.99 14.98
CA PRO A 221 -3.91 -2.84 15.29
C PRO A 221 -4.61 -2.89 16.66
N PHE A 222 -4.96 -4.07 17.17
CA PHE A 222 -5.58 -4.21 18.50
C PHE A 222 -4.62 -3.90 19.67
N LEU A 223 -3.32 -3.69 19.41
CA LEU A 223 -2.36 -3.13 20.37
C LEU A 223 -2.34 -1.59 20.38
N TYR A 224 -3.03 -0.95 19.43
CA TYR A 224 -3.02 0.50 19.20
C TYR A 224 -4.43 1.09 19.12
N LEU A 225 -5.39 0.49 19.84
CA LEU A 225 -6.80 0.87 19.73
C LEU A 225 -7.09 2.33 20.02
N ASP A 226 -6.33 3.00 20.89
CA ASP A 226 -6.53 4.42 21.16
C ASP A 226 -6.39 5.27 19.88
N LYS A 227 -5.39 4.97 19.04
CA LYS A 227 -5.19 5.65 17.75
C LYS A 227 -6.31 5.34 16.76
N VAL A 228 -6.70 4.06 16.71
CA VAL A 228 -7.81 3.59 15.84
C VAL A 228 -9.09 4.31 16.24
N ILE A 229 -9.44 4.32 17.54
CA ILE A 229 -10.66 4.92 18.05
C ILE A 229 -10.69 6.43 17.82
N ASP A 230 -9.56 7.13 18.02
CA ASP A 230 -9.49 8.56 17.75
C ASP A 230 -9.75 8.90 16.28
N LEU A 231 -9.07 8.20 15.36
CA LEU A 231 -9.29 8.40 13.93
C LEU A 231 -10.69 7.99 13.48
N THR A 232 -11.19 6.85 13.93
CA THR A 232 -12.49 6.34 13.52
C THR A 232 -13.61 7.25 14.00
N LYS A 233 -13.56 7.75 15.24
CA LYS A 233 -14.53 8.75 15.72
C LYS A 233 -14.49 10.03 14.89
N PHE A 234 -13.31 10.50 14.51
CA PHE A 234 -13.17 11.65 13.62
C PHE A 234 -13.81 11.40 12.25
N VAL A 235 -13.47 10.27 11.61
CA VAL A 235 -14.01 9.89 10.30
C VAL A 235 -15.52 9.72 10.37
N SER A 236 -16.03 8.96 11.34
CA SER A 236 -17.47 8.74 11.51
C SER A 236 -18.25 10.04 11.76
N LYS A 237 -17.65 11.00 12.47
CA LYS A 237 -18.28 12.29 12.79
C LYS A 237 -18.31 13.27 11.61
N TYR A 238 -17.21 13.38 10.86
CA TYR A 238 -17.04 14.43 9.85
C TYR A 238 -17.06 13.93 8.40
N HIS A 239 -16.86 12.63 8.19
CA HIS A 239 -16.73 11.95 6.90
C HIS A 239 -17.48 10.61 6.90
N GLY A 240 -18.71 10.59 7.42
CA GLY A 240 -19.48 9.36 7.69
C GLY A 240 -19.83 8.51 6.46
N HIS A 241 -19.57 9.01 5.25
CA HIS A 241 -19.67 8.23 4.00
C HIS A 241 -18.50 7.26 3.81
N ILE A 242 -17.37 7.46 4.51
CA ILE A 242 -16.18 6.61 4.38
C ILE A 242 -16.40 5.30 5.13
N TYR A 243 -16.30 4.19 4.40
CA TYR A 243 -16.38 2.85 4.99
C TYR A 243 -15.08 2.47 5.72
N GLN A 244 -15.18 1.84 6.88
CA GLN A 244 -14.03 1.61 7.77
C GLN A 244 -13.91 0.12 8.14
N TRP A 245 -12.69 -0.43 8.03
CA TRP A 245 -12.35 -1.79 8.43
C TRP A 245 -11.02 -1.89 9.18
N ILE A 246 -10.85 -2.93 9.99
CA ILE A 246 -9.63 -3.18 10.77
C ILE A 246 -9.07 -4.58 10.53
N TYR A 247 -7.74 -4.69 10.55
CA TYR A 247 -7.01 -5.96 10.50
C TYR A 247 -6.61 -6.44 11.90
N THR A 248 -6.54 -7.75 12.12
CA THR A 248 -6.01 -8.32 13.37
C THR A 248 -5.53 -9.75 13.17
N ASN A 249 -4.50 -10.18 13.91
CA ASN A 249 -4.18 -11.60 14.10
C ASN A 249 -5.13 -12.31 15.07
N GLY A 250 -6.01 -11.59 15.75
CA GLY A 250 -7.06 -12.15 16.60
C GLY A 250 -6.65 -12.45 18.04
N LEU A 251 -5.37 -12.60 18.36
CA LEU A 251 -4.95 -12.89 19.74
C LEU A 251 -5.35 -11.81 20.75
N PRO A 252 -5.22 -10.50 20.47
CA PRO A 252 -5.56 -9.47 21.45
C PRO A 252 -7.05 -9.10 21.48
N VAL A 253 -7.86 -9.71 20.59
CA VAL A 253 -9.30 -9.44 20.48
C VAL A 253 -10.02 -9.92 21.74
N THR A 254 -10.91 -9.06 22.25
CA THR A 254 -11.88 -9.33 23.33
C THR A 254 -13.22 -8.73 22.93
N GLU A 255 -14.30 -9.12 23.60
CA GLU A 255 -15.63 -8.56 23.37
C GLU A 255 -15.65 -7.04 23.54
N ASP A 256 -15.10 -6.51 24.63
CA ASP A 256 -15.07 -5.07 24.90
C ASP A 256 -14.31 -4.28 23.83
N LYS A 257 -13.19 -4.84 23.34
CA LYS A 257 -12.42 -4.21 22.26
C LYS A 257 -13.18 -4.20 20.94
N LEU A 258 -13.89 -5.28 20.62
CA LEU A 258 -14.75 -5.34 19.42
C LEU A 258 -15.89 -4.33 19.52
N LYS A 259 -16.56 -4.23 20.67
CA LYS A 259 -17.60 -3.22 20.90
C LYS A 259 -17.05 -1.81 20.76
N ALA A 260 -15.89 -1.50 21.38
CA ALA A 260 -15.27 -0.19 21.27
C ALA A 260 -14.92 0.20 19.81
N VAL A 261 -14.45 -0.76 19.02
CA VAL A 261 -14.15 -0.58 17.58
C VAL A 261 -15.43 -0.41 16.75
N TYR A 262 -16.48 -1.20 17.05
CA TYR A 262 -17.76 -1.10 16.37
C TYR A 262 -18.46 0.23 16.65
N ASP A 263 -18.50 0.64 17.92
CA ASP A 263 -19.13 1.87 18.40
C ASP A 263 -18.40 3.13 17.92
N SER A 264 -17.10 3.04 17.60
CA SER A 264 -16.36 4.13 16.98
C SER A 264 -16.60 4.28 15.48
N GLY A 265 -17.23 3.29 14.85
CA GLY A 265 -17.72 3.32 13.47
C GLY A 265 -17.05 2.34 12.49
N VAL A 266 -16.19 1.44 12.97
CA VAL A 266 -15.63 0.37 12.13
C VAL A 266 -16.68 -0.73 11.94
N LYS A 267 -16.98 -1.11 10.70
CA LYS A 267 -18.04 -2.08 10.38
C LYS A 267 -17.52 -3.45 9.96
N GLU A 268 -16.26 -3.53 9.58
CA GLU A 268 -15.63 -4.76 9.10
C GLU A 268 -14.35 -5.08 9.87
N VAL A 269 -14.20 -6.35 10.27
CA VAL A 269 -12.96 -6.87 10.85
C VAL A 269 -12.42 -7.99 9.97
N ARG A 270 -11.10 -7.98 9.75
CA ARG A 270 -10.38 -8.98 8.97
C ARG A 270 -9.40 -9.73 9.86
N PHE A 271 -9.66 -11.01 10.08
CA PHE A 271 -8.80 -11.88 10.86
C PHE A 271 -7.72 -12.52 9.99
N HIS A 272 -6.47 -12.28 10.34
CA HIS A 272 -5.32 -12.97 9.80
C HIS A 272 -5.12 -14.31 10.52
N LEU A 273 -5.92 -15.30 10.12
CA LEU A 273 -5.98 -16.59 10.80
C LEU A 273 -4.66 -17.37 10.72
N GLY A 274 -3.98 -17.32 9.57
CA GLY A 274 -2.67 -17.95 9.38
C GLY A 274 -1.55 -17.38 10.27
N ALA A 275 -1.67 -16.15 10.76
CA ALA A 275 -0.69 -15.57 11.70
C ALA A 275 -0.62 -16.29 13.05
N THR A 276 -1.64 -17.08 13.37
CA THR A 276 -1.79 -17.75 14.67
C THR A 276 -1.80 -19.26 14.54
N ASP A 277 -1.40 -19.79 13.37
CA ASP A 277 -1.49 -21.21 13.07
C ASP A 277 -2.91 -21.76 13.32
N PHE A 278 -3.91 -21.03 12.81
CA PHE A 278 -5.33 -21.42 12.88
C PHE A 278 -5.82 -21.71 14.30
N ASN A 279 -5.34 -20.91 15.26
CA ASN A 279 -5.59 -21.11 16.69
C ASN A 279 -7.09 -21.23 17.01
N LYS A 280 -7.48 -22.27 17.76
CA LYS A 280 -8.87 -22.54 18.16
C LYS A 280 -9.52 -21.40 18.96
N GLU A 281 -8.75 -20.72 19.80
CA GLU A 281 -9.25 -19.55 20.53
C GLU A 281 -9.46 -18.34 19.61
N VAL A 282 -8.68 -18.21 18.53
CA VAL A 282 -8.93 -17.18 17.51
C VAL A 282 -10.20 -17.51 16.72
N LEU A 283 -10.46 -18.78 16.39
CA LEU A 283 -11.72 -19.21 15.77
C LEU A 283 -12.94 -18.85 16.63
N LYS A 284 -12.87 -19.09 17.95
CA LYS A 284 -13.92 -18.63 18.90
C LYS A 284 -14.09 -17.10 18.90
N LYS A 285 -13.02 -16.34 18.68
CA LYS A 285 -13.08 -14.88 18.58
C LYS A 285 -13.68 -14.40 17.26
N ILE A 286 -13.53 -15.15 16.17
CA ILE A 286 -14.24 -14.90 14.91
C ILE A 286 -15.75 -15.11 15.15
N GLU A 287 -16.15 -16.18 15.84
CA GLU A 287 -17.55 -16.41 16.21
C GLU A 287 -18.10 -15.29 17.11
N LEU A 288 -17.33 -14.86 18.11
CA LEU A 288 -17.67 -13.70 18.94
C LEU A 288 -17.84 -12.43 18.08
N ALA A 289 -16.91 -12.16 17.17
CA ALA A 289 -16.96 -10.99 16.29
C ALA A 289 -18.21 -11.01 15.42
N LYS A 290 -18.72 -12.17 14.99
CA LYS A 290 -19.95 -12.27 14.19
C LYS A 290 -21.18 -11.74 14.92
N LYS A 291 -21.18 -11.81 16.26
CA LYS A 291 -22.25 -11.31 17.13
C LYS A 291 -22.23 -9.78 17.30
N ILE A 292 -21.16 -9.11 16.86
CA ILE A 292 -20.91 -7.68 17.14
C ILE A 292 -20.73 -6.88 15.84
N MET A 293 -19.92 -7.37 14.91
CA MET A 293 -19.53 -6.68 13.68
C MET A 293 -20.49 -6.97 12.54
N ASP A 294 -20.72 -5.99 11.67
CA ASP A 294 -21.56 -6.17 10.46
C ASP A 294 -20.92 -7.21 9.51
N TYR A 295 -19.60 -7.09 9.30
CA TYR A 295 -18.84 -7.97 8.42
C TYR A 295 -17.62 -8.55 9.13
N VAL A 296 -17.51 -9.88 9.09
CA VAL A 296 -16.34 -10.62 9.59
C VAL A 296 -15.74 -11.37 8.41
N ASN A 297 -14.50 -11.03 8.10
CA ASN A 297 -13.74 -11.60 6.99
C ASN A 297 -12.48 -12.28 7.53
N VAL A 298 -11.96 -13.24 6.76
CA VAL A 298 -10.62 -13.80 6.96
C VAL A 298 -9.70 -13.24 5.89
N GLU A 299 -8.47 -12.89 6.25
CA GLU A 299 -7.46 -12.45 5.29
C GLU A 299 -6.15 -13.16 5.58
N THR A 300 -5.71 -14.06 4.71
CA THR A 300 -4.48 -14.84 4.93
C THR A 300 -3.81 -15.06 3.58
N PRO A 301 -2.47 -14.90 3.48
CA PRO A 301 -1.80 -15.26 2.25
C PRO A 301 -1.96 -16.74 1.94
N SER A 302 -2.14 -17.06 0.67
CA SER A 302 -2.23 -18.45 0.22
C SER A 302 -0.89 -19.15 0.39
N ASN A 303 -0.85 -20.12 1.31
CA ASN A 303 0.29 -20.96 1.62
C ASN A 303 -0.16 -22.42 1.88
N PRO A 304 0.76 -23.39 1.93
CA PRO A 304 0.40 -24.79 2.14
C PRO A 304 -0.42 -25.04 3.42
N GLU A 305 -0.09 -24.34 4.50
CA GLU A 305 -0.77 -24.48 5.79
C GLU A 305 -2.23 -23.99 5.71
N LEU A 306 -2.51 -22.91 4.95
CA LEU A 306 -3.88 -22.46 4.68
C LEU A 306 -4.66 -23.45 3.84
N LYS A 307 -4.02 -24.06 2.83
CA LYS A 307 -4.64 -25.12 2.02
C LYS A 307 -5.04 -26.30 2.90
N GLU A 308 -4.10 -26.79 3.71
CA GLU A 308 -4.34 -27.90 4.64
C GLU A 308 -5.50 -27.57 5.60
N PHE A 309 -5.53 -26.35 6.15
CA PHE A 309 -6.62 -25.93 7.03
C PHE A 309 -7.98 -25.88 6.31
N LEU A 310 -8.07 -25.19 5.17
CA LEU A 310 -9.35 -24.96 4.51
C LEU A 310 -9.90 -26.21 3.83
N ILE A 311 -9.04 -26.99 3.16
CA ILE A 311 -9.42 -28.14 2.34
C ILE A 311 -9.32 -29.44 3.15
N ASP A 312 -8.10 -29.83 3.54
CA ASP A 312 -7.86 -31.17 4.11
C ASP A 312 -8.53 -31.35 5.47
N LYS A 313 -8.47 -30.30 6.31
CA LYS A 313 -9.14 -30.23 7.62
C LYS A 313 -10.57 -29.70 7.53
N LYS A 314 -11.09 -29.43 6.33
CA LYS A 314 -12.45 -28.92 6.09
C LYS A 314 -12.76 -27.62 6.85
N GLY A 315 -11.73 -26.82 7.15
CA GLY A 315 -11.87 -25.58 7.91
C GLY A 315 -12.75 -24.55 7.19
N ILE A 316 -12.90 -24.64 5.87
CA ILE A 316 -13.79 -23.74 5.12
C ILE A 316 -15.26 -23.88 5.53
N PHE A 317 -15.75 -25.10 5.82
CA PHE A 317 -17.11 -25.33 6.31
C PHE A 317 -17.30 -24.79 7.72
N LEU A 318 -16.29 -24.91 8.58
CA LEU A 318 -16.31 -24.31 9.90
C LEU A 318 -16.43 -22.77 9.82
N LEU A 319 -15.70 -22.13 8.90
CA LEU A 319 -15.79 -20.69 8.70
C LEU A 319 -17.16 -20.28 8.12
N GLU A 320 -17.76 -21.13 7.28
CA GLU A 320 -19.10 -20.93 6.73
C GLU A 320 -20.16 -21.02 7.83
N ASP A 321 -20.10 -22.04 8.68
CA ASP A 321 -20.99 -22.25 9.83
C ASP A 321 -20.90 -21.08 10.83
N ILE A 322 -19.71 -20.52 11.04
CA ILE A 322 -19.50 -19.32 11.85
C ILE A 322 -20.14 -18.08 11.19
N GLY A 323 -20.33 -18.09 9.87
CA GLY A 323 -20.88 -16.98 9.11
C GLY A 323 -19.83 -15.98 8.62
N VAL A 324 -18.59 -16.43 8.38
CA VAL A 324 -17.57 -15.61 7.70
C VAL A 324 -18.08 -15.19 6.33
N TYR A 325 -18.01 -13.90 6.03
CA TYR A 325 -18.59 -13.36 4.81
C TYR A 325 -17.69 -13.57 3.60
N GLN A 326 -16.39 -13.35 3.77
CA GLN A 326 -15.39 -13.40 2.70
C GLN A 326 -14.02 -13.85 3.22
N ILE A 327 -13.28 -14.57 2.38
CA ILE A 327 -11.87 -14.89 2.56
C ILE A 327 -11.06 -14.14 1.50
N ASN A 328 -10.14 -13.28 1.94
CA ASN A 328 -9.16 -12.60 1.11
C ASN A 328 -7.87 -13.43 1.06
N LEU A 329 -7.56 -13.95 -0.13
CA LEU A 329 -6.39 -14.77 -0.37
C LEU A 329 -5.26 -13.89 -0.91
N GLY A 330 -4.44 -13.36 0.01
CA GLY A 330 -3.27 -12.57 -0.36
C GLY A 330 -2.26 -13.44 -1.09
N GLU A 331 -1.65 -12.93 -2.15
CA GLU A 331 -0.48 -13.61 -2.68
C GLU A 331 0.71 -13.40 -1.74
N LEU A 332 1.41 -14.50 -1.41
CA LEU A 332 2.70 -14.45 -0.74
C LEU A 332 3.66 -13.66 -1.61
N SER A 333 4.09 -12.51 -1.11
CA SER A 333 5.16 -11.74 -1.69
C SER A 333 5.95 -11.08 -0.56
N GLY A 334 7.22 -10.82 -0.83
CA GLY A 334 7.97 -9.91 0.02
C GLY A 334 7.47 -8.46 -0.13
N ILE A 335 8.23 -7.51 0.40
CA ILE A 335 8.16 -6.11 -0.05
C ILE A 335 8.72 -6.01 -1.47
N SER A 336 8.39 -4.95 -2.19
CA SER A 336 9.00 -4.72 -3.49
C SER A 336 10.52 -4.61 -3.34
N VAL A 337 11.27 -5.09 -4.32
CA VAL A 337 12.75 -5.16 -4.27
C VAL A 337 13.37 -3.76 -4.12
N ASP A 338 12.72 -2.71 -4.64
CA ASP A 338 13.14 -1.31 -4.43
C ASP A 338 13.00 -0.84 -2.97
N GLU A 339 12.17 -1.50 -2.16
CA GLU A 339 11.92 -1.15 -0.76
C GLU A 339 12.68 -2.03 0.24
N ILE A 340 13.54 -2.95 -0.22
CA ILE A 340 14.21 -3.96 0.61
C ILE A 340 14.93 -3.38 1.85
N GLU A 341 15.47 -2.17 1.71
CA GLU A 341 16.19 -1.43 2.75
C GLU A 341 15.29 -1.06 3.95
N ARG A 342 13.96 -1.06 3.78
CA ARG A 342 13.03 -0.78 4.89
C ARG A 342 13.01 -1.91 5.91
N PHE A 343 13.10 -3.16 5.46
CA PHE A 343 13.00 -4.34 6.32
C PHE A 343 13.93 -5.48 5.84
N PRO A 344 15.27 -5.28 5.85
CA PRO A 344 16.20 -6.21 5.21
C PRO A 344 16.17 -7.62 5.83
N LEU A 345 16.12 -7.72 7.16
CA LEU A 345 16.09 -9.01 7.86
C LEU A 345 14.77 -9.76 7.67
N GLY A 346 13.64 -9.06 7.84
CA GLY A 346 12.33 -9.65 7.64
C GLY A 346 12.09 -10.09 6.20
N PHE A 347 12.57 -9.30 5.23
CA PHE A 347 12.53 -9.68 3.82
C PHE A 347 13.37 -10.92 3.53
N ARG A 348 14.61 -11.00 4.05
CA ARG A 348 15.47 -12.17 3.90
C ARG A 348 14.78 -13.44 4.39
N ARG A 349 14.20 -13.41 5.59
CA ARG A 349 13.47 -14.56 6.15
C ARG A 349 12.27 -14.97 5.29
N ALA A 350 11.49 -14.01 4.81
CA ALA A 350 10.36 -14.30 3.93
C ALA A 350 10.84 -14.94 2.62
N LEU A 351 11.93 -14.45 2.06
CA LEU A 351 12.54 -15.00 0.84
C LEU A 351 13.09 -16.43 1.05
N GLU A 352 13.74 -16.70 2.19
CA GLU A 352 14.18 -18.05 2.58
C GLU A 352 13.01 -19.04 2.62
N TYR A 353 11.84 -18.61 3.09
CA TYR A 353 10.61 -19.41 3.04
C TYR A 353 10.11 -19.61 1.61
N PHE A 354 10.15 -18.58 0.76
CA PHE A 354 9.68 -18.70 -0.63
C PHE A 354 10.56 -19.61 -1.48
N GLN A 355 11.89 -19.61 -1.27
CA GLN A 355 12.88 -20.37 -2.04
C GLN A 355 12.70 -21.90 -1.99
N GLN A 356 11.85 -22.39 -1.09
CA GLN A 356 11.46 -23.79 -1.03
C GLN A 356 10.55 -24.20 -2.22
N TYR A 357 10.03 -23.21 -2.95
CA TYR A 357 9.09 -23.37 -4.06
C TYR A 357 9.65 -22.77 -5.35
N GLU A 358 8.99 -23.07 -6.46
CA GLU A 358 9.23 -22.36 -7.72
C GLU A 358 8.87 -20.87 -7.53
N LEU A 359 9.76 -20.00 -7.99
CA LEU A 359 9.61 -18.55 -7.86
C LEU A 359 9.26 -17.95 -9.21
N TYR A 360 8.54 -16.83 -9.17
CA TYR A 360 8.36 -15.99 -10.34
C TYR A 360 8.55 -14.51 -9.98
N LEU A 361 8.94 -13.72 -10.98
CA LEU A 361 9.08 -12.27 -10.85
C LEU A 361 7.83 -11.59 -11.39
N TYR A 362 7.18 -10.81 -10.53
CA TYR A 362 6.03 -9.98 -10.90
C TYR A 362 6.47 -8.53 -11.11
N ASP A 363 6.37 -8.03 -12.33
CA ASP A 363 6.57 -6.62 -12.65
C ASP A 363 5.26 -5.81 -12.53
N SER A 364 5.32 -4.69 -11.82
CA SER A 364 4.20 -3.78 -11.60
C SER A 364 4.56 -2.40 -12.15
N ILE A 365 4.42 -2.19 -13.46
CA ILE A 365 4.74 -0.91 -14.11
C ILE A 365 3.52 0.04 -14.09
N ILE A 366 3.58 1.06 -13.22
CA ILE A 366 2.49 2.04 -13.01
C ILE A 366 2.90 3.45 -13.50
N GLY A 367 4.20 3.70 -13.64
CA GLY A 367 4.77 5.00 -13.98
C GLY A 367 4.93 5.90 -12.75
N LYS A 368 4.89 7.21 -12.95
CA LYS A 368 5.15 8.20 -11.88
C LYS A 368 3.87 8.66 -11.18
N SER A 369 4.01 9.13 -9.95
CA SER A 369 3.01 9.93 -9.24
C SER A 369 3.00 11.38 -9.72
N VAL A 370 1.99 12.14 -9.31
CA VAL A 370 1.91 13.59 -9.55
C VAL A 370 3.10 14.37 -8.96
N THR A 371 3.77 13.83 -7.94
CA THR A 371 5.00 14.42 -7.37
C THR A 371 6.28 13.90 -8.03
N GLY A 372 6.19 13.12 -9.11
CA GLY A 372 7.33 12.58 -9.85
C GLY A 372 7.99 11.33 -9.23
N ARG A 373 7.44 10.78 -8.14
CA ARG A 373 7.93 9.52 -7.55
C ARG A 373 7.59 8.35 -8.47
N ASP A 374 8.55 7.48 -8.78
CA ASP A 374 8.30 6.23 -9.50
C ASP A 374 7.46 5.29 -8.63
N LEU A 375 6.37 4.76 -9.19
CA LEU A 375 5.48 3.80 -8.56
C LEU A 375 5.68 2.40 -9.12
N SER A 376 6.62 2.20 -10.02
CA SER A 376 6.93 0.90 -10.59
C SER A 376 7.62 0.02 -9.55
N GLN A 377 7.16 -1.24 -9.44
CA GLN A 377 7.62 -2.18 -8.42
C GLN A 377 7.90 -3.54 -9.04
N ILE A 378 8.78 -4.33 -8.42
CA ILE A 378 9.06 -5.71 -8.81
C ILE A 378 9.05 -6.58 -7.55
N TYR A 379 8.29 -7.67 -7.62
CA TYR A 379 8.10 -8.59 -6.51
C TYR A 379 8.66 -9.97 -6.86
N ILE A 380 9.11 -10.67 -5.83
CA ILE A 380 9.42 -12.09 -5.88
C ILE A 380 8.31 -12.81 -5.11
N SER A 381 7.67 -13.75 -5.77
CA SER A 381 6.57 -14.53 -5.22
C SER A 381 6.77 -16.01 -5.53
N PRO A 382 6.42 -16.93 -4.62
CA PRO A 382 6.36 -18.34 -4.93
C PRO A 382 5.08 -18.66 -5.72
N THR A 383 5.23 -19.41 -6.82
CA THR A 383 4.13 -19.79 -7.72
C THR A 383 3.01 -20.52 -6.98
N ILE A 384 3.38 -21.37 -6.02
CA ILE A 384 2.45 -22.17 -5.20
C ILE A 384 1.39 -21.32 -4.51
N SER A 385 1.66 -20.05 -4.18
CA SER A 385 0.67 -19.18 -3.54
C SER A 385 -0.53 -18.94 -4.45
N ARG A 386 -0.29 -18.75 -5.74
CA ARG A 386 -1.33 -18.56 -6.75
C ARG A 386 -2.02 -19.87 -7.06
N GLU A 387 -1.27 -20.96 -7.18
CA GLU A 387 -1.84 -22.29 -7.40
C GLU A 387 -2.78 -22.69 -6.24
N ILE A 388 -2.36 -22.49 -4.98
CA ILE A 388 -3.21 -22.75 -3.80
C ILE A 388 -4.45 -21.85 -3.78
N THR A 389 -4.35 -20.61 -4.25
CA THR A 389 -5.52 -19.72 -4.35
C THR A 389 -6.60 -20.38 -5.22
N TYR A 390 -6.23 -20.93 -6.36
CA TYR A 390 -7.17 -21.61 -7.24
C TYR A 390 -7.57 -23.00 -6.76
N ASP A 391 -6.73 -23.70 -5.99
CA ASP A 391 -7.15 -24.93 -5.30
C ASP A 391 -8.32 -24.65 -4.34
N ILE A 392 -8.21 -23.56 -3.57
CA ILE A 392 -9.25 -23.14 -2.62
C ILE A 392 -10.51 -22.67 -3.37
N MET A 393 -10.35 -21.90 -4.45
CA MET A 393 -11.49 -21.45 -5.25
C MET A 393 -12.23 -22.61 -5.92
N GLU A 394 -11.52 -23.54 -6.55
CA GLU A 394 -12.10 -24.74 -7.14
C GLU A 394 -12.82 -25.57 -6.07
N TYR A 395 -12.18 -25.79 -4.91
CA TYR A 395 -12.81 -26.50 -3.81
C TYR A 395 -14.09 -25.82 -3.30
N ALA A 396 -14.08 -24.49 -3.17
CA ALA A 396 -15.25 -23.73 -2.76
C ALA A 396 -16.40 -23.85 -3.77
N VAL A 397 -16.08 -23.81 -5.07
CA VAL A 397 -17.05 -23.99 -6.16
C VAL A 397 -17.64 -25.41 -6.14
N ASP A 398 -16.80 -26.44 -6.10
CA ASP A 398 -17.22 -27.85 -6.14
C ASP A 398 -18.13 -28.21 -4.94
N ASN A 399 -17.88 -27.59 -3.79
CA ASN A 399 -18.65 -27.82 -2.56
C ASN A 399 -19.76 -26.79 -2.33
N LYS A 400 -19.99 -25.86 -3.26
CA LYS A 400 -21.02 -24.79 -3.16
C LYS A 400 -20.91 -23.99 -1.86
N ILE A 401 -19.68 -23.67 -1.47
CA ILE A 401 -19.41 -22.85 -0.29
C ILE A 401 -19.96 -21.44 -0.51
N ASP A 402 -20.81 -20.99 0.39
CA ASP A 402 -21.33 -19.63 0.48
C ASP A 402 -20.38 -18.74 1.29
N ILE A 403 -19.10 -18.72 0.92
CA ILE A 403 -18.12 -17.72 1.36
C ILE A 403 -17.50 -17.15 0.10
N LEU A 404 -17.45 -15.83 -0.03
CA LEU A 404 -16.78 -15.22 -1.17
C LEU A 404 -15.27 -15.40 -1.03
N ILE A 405 -14.65 -16.06 -2.00
CA ILE A 405 -13.19 -16.22 -2.07
C ILE A 405 -12.65 -15.16 -3.01
N ASN A 406 -11.90 -14.19 -2.48
CA ASN A 406 -11.38 -13.07 -3.24
C ASN A 406 -9.88 -13.25 -3.52
N ASP A 407 -9.51 -13.16 -4.80
CA ASP A 407 -8.13 -13.21 -5.26
C ASP A 407 -7.40 -11.88 -4.97
N CYS A 408 -6.61 -11.82 -3.90
CA CYS A 408 -5.79 -10.66 -3.55
C CYS A 408 -4.34 -10.80 -4.08
N SER A 409 -4.21 -11.16 -5.35
CA SER A 409 -2.94 -11.30 -6.08
C SER A 409 -2.15 -10.01 -6.28
N GLN A 410 -0.93 -10.11 -6.81
CA GLN A 410 -0.21 -8.95 -7.31
C GLN A 410 -0.93 -8.25 -8.48
N ASP A 411 -1.69 -8.97 -9.32
CA ASP A 411 -2.57 -8.35 -10.34
C ASP A 411 -3.65 -7.49 -9.68
N ALA A 412 -4.30 -8.02 -8.64
CA ALA A 412 -5.29 -7.27 -7.88
C ALA A 412 -4.66 -6.04 -7.21
N LYS A 413 -3.45 -6.16 -6.63
CA LYS A 413 -2.73 -5.02 -6.03
C LYS A 413 -2.27 -4.02 -7.08
N TYR A 414 -1.87 -4.48 -8.27
CA TYR A 414 -1.49 -3.65 -9.40
C TYR A 414 -2.66 -2.75 -9.81
N ILE A 415 -3.84 -3.31 -10.07
CA ILE A 415 -4.99 -2.50 -10.50
C ILE A 415 -5.40 -1.50 -9.42
N GLN A 416 -5.38 -1.89 -8.13
CA GLN A 416 -5.69 -0.98 -7.02
C GLN A 416 -4.75 0.24 -7.01
N ARG A 417 -3.45 0.01 -7.18
CA ARG A 417 -2.43 1.08 -7.20
C ARG A 417 -2.50 1.91 -8.48
N PHE A 418 -2.81 1.27 -9.60
CA PHE A 418 -3.00 1.92 -10.89
C PHE A 418 -4.21 2.87 -10.86
N GLN A 419 -5.37 2.40 -10.39
CA GLN A 419 -6.58 3.22 -10.25
C GLN A 419 -6.35 4.38 -9.28
N LYS A 420 -5.67 4.11 -8.15
CA LYS A 420 -5.26 5.15 -7.20
C LYS A 420 -4.41 6.23 -7.89
N ASN A 421 -3.43 5.83 -8.70
CA ASN A 421 -2.58 6.78 -9.41
C ASN A 421 -3.32 7.56 -10.51
N LEU A 422 -4.19 6.90 -11.28
CA LEU A 422 -5.03 7.55 -12.27
C LEU A 422 -5.91 8.63 -11.61
N PHE A 423 -6.52 8.29 -10.46
CA PHE A 423 -7.31 9.23 -9.68
C PHE A 423 -6.48 10.43 -9.18
N GLU A 424 -5.26 10.22 -8.69
CA GLU A 424 -4.37 11.32 -8.27
C GLU A 424 -4.14 12.33 -9.40
N TYR A 425 -3.88 11.85 -10.62
CA TYR A 425 -3.69 12.73 -11.78
C TYR A 425 -4.95 13.49 -12.14
N HIS A 426 -6.11 12.83 -12.14
CA HIS A 426 -7.39 13.50 -12.39
C HIS A 426 -7.64 14.63 -11.40
N MET A 427 -7.39 14.37 -10.12
CA MET A 427 -7.53 15.40 -9.09
C MET A 427 -6.50 16.52 -9.23
N ASP A 428 -5.25 16.20 -9.57
CA ASP A 428 -4.23 17.23 -9.79
C ASP A 428 -4.58 18.14 -10.98
N ILE A 429 -5.08 17.57 -12.09
CA ILE A 429 -5.56 18.33 -13.25
C ILE A 429 -6.68 19.29 -12.83
N LEU A 430 -7.69 18.79 -12.10
CA LEU A 430 -8.79 19.61 -11.61
C LEU A 430 -8.29 20.75 -10.69
N ILE A 431 -7.40 20.43 -9.76
CA ILE A 431 -6.87 21.39 -8.78
C ILE A 431 -5.97 22.45 -9.43
N THR A 432 -5.19 22.07 -10.44
CA THR A 432 -4.24 22.96 -11.13
C THR A 432 -4.91 23.82 -12.20
N ASN A 433 -6.00 23.34 -12.80
CA ASN A 433 -6.70 23.99 -13.90
C ASN A 433 -8.10 24.51 -13.53
N TRP A 434 -8.41 24.68 -12.25
CA TRP A 434 -9.73 25.12 -11.76
C TRP A 434 -10.25 26.49 -12.30
N LEU A 435 -9.41 27.29 -12.97
CA LEU A 435 -9.78 28.54 -13.65
C LEU A 435 -9.96 28.40 -15.16
N GLN A 436 -9.60 27.24 -15.72
CA GLN A 436 -9.75 26.95 -17.14
C GLN A 436 -11.20 26.51 -17.42
N ASP A 437 -11.60 26.56 -18.69
CA ASP A 437 -12.92 26.07 -19.07
C ASP A 437 -13.00 24.54 -18.98
N ASP A 438 -14.22 24.04 -18.76
CA ASP A 438 -14.48 22.61 -18.56
C ASP A 438 -14.02 21.75 -19.76
N LYS A 439 -14.05 22.28 -20.99
CA LYS A 439 -13.60 21.52 -22.18
C LYS A 439 -12.09 21.30 -22.16
N TYR A 440 -11.32 22.31 -21.75
CA TYR A 440 -9.87 22.19 -21.60
C TYR A 440 -9.51 21.15 -20.53
N VAL A 441 -10.18 21.21 -19.37
CA VAL A 441 -9.98 20.23 -18.28
C VAL A 441 -10.33 18.83 -18.75
N GLN A 442 -11.48 18.65 -19.43
CA GLN A 442 -11.90 17.37 -19.97
C GLN A 442 -10.89 16.81 -20.98
N MET A 443 -10.38 17.64 -21.89
CA MET A 443 -9.34 17.23 -22.84
C MET A 443 -8.07 16.71 -22.14
N LEU A 444 -7.63 17.35 -21.06
CA LEU A 444 -6.48 16.88 -20.27
C LEU A 444 -6.76 15.54 -19.59
N GLN A 445 -7.97 15.37 -19.04
CA GLN A 445 -8.41 14.13 -18.41
C GLN A 445 -8.54 12.97 -19.42
N GLU A 446 -9.02 13.25 -20.63
CA GLU A 446 -9.08 12.28 -21.71
C GLU A 446 -7.69 11.82 -22.15
N ASN A 447 -6.74 12.75 -22.28
CA ASN A 447 -5.36 12.42 -22.62
C ASN A 447 -4.69 11.54 -21.55
N ILE A 448 -4.84 11.88 -20.25
CA ILE A 448 -4.27 11.02 -19.19
C ILE A 448 -4.96 9.65 -19.14
N ASN A 449 -6.27 9.58 -19.39
CA ASN A 449 -6.99 8.31 -19.49
C ASN A 449 -6.41 7.46 -20.64
N GLU A 450 -6.23 8.02 -21.83
CA GLU A 450 -5.65 7.31 -22.96
C GLU A 450 -4.25 6.77 -22.63
N GLN A 451 -3.36 7.61 -22.07
CA GLN A 451 -2.02 7.21 -21.67
C GLN A 451 -2.03 6.07 -20.65
N LYS A 452 -2.88 6.18 -19.63
CA LYS A 452 -2.98 5.19 -18.56
C LYS A 452 -3.61 3.90 -19.07
N LEU A 453 -4.71 3.95 -19.82
CA LEU A 453 -5.33 2.77 -20.43
C LEU A 453 -4.35 2.02 -21.34
N ASN A 454 -3.51 2.74 -22.09
CA ASN A 454 -2.43 2.14 -22.88
C ASN A 454 -1.39 1.41 -22.01
N LEU A 455 -1.04 1.96 -20.85
CA LEU A 455 -0.15 1.28 -19.89
C LEU A 455 -0.78 0.01 -19.32
N MET A 456 -2.06 0.08 -18.92
CA MET A 456 -2.79 -1.08 -18.40
C MET A 456 -2.93 -2.18 -19.47
N ALA A 457 -3.25 -1.81 -20.73
CA ALA A 457 -3.35 -2.76 -21.84
C ALA A 457 -2.00 -3.46 -22.10
N LYS A 458 -0.88 -2.74 -22.03
CA LYS A 458 0.47 -3.34 -22.10
C LYS A 458 0.77 -4.29 -20.95
N HIS A 459 0.20 -4.06 -19.77
CA HIS A 459 0.36 -4.94 -18.61
C HIS A 459 -0.40 -6.25 -18.77
N THR A 460 -1.61 -6.22 -19.33
CA THR A 460 -2.52 -7.38 -19.41
C THR A 460 -2.39 -8.20 -20.69
N GLN A 461 -1.96 -7.62 -21.81
CA GLN A 461 -1.85 -8.34 -23.08
C GLN A 461 -0.60 -9.22 -23.14
N PRO A 462 -0.63 -10.32 -23.92
CA PRO A 462 0.57 -11.06 -24.28
C PRO A 462 1.61 -10.09 -24.85
N GLN A 463 2.72 -9.94 -24.14
CA GLN A 463 3.74 -8.99 -24.55
C GLN A 463 4.49 -9.56 -25.75
N LYS A 464 4.78 -8.71 -26.76
CA LYS A 464 5.61 -9.11 -27.91
C LYS A 464 6.99 -9.60 -27.48
N GLU A 465 7.49 -9.06 -26.38
CA GLU A 465 8.76 -9.43 -25.76
C GLU A 465 8.56 -9.49 -24.25
N ASP A 466 8.81 -10.66 -23.67
CA ASP A 466 8.79 -10.85 -22.23
C ASP A 466 10.11 -10.36 -21.63
N TRP A 467 10.15 -9.06 -21.32
CA TRP A 467 11.36 -8.43 -20.82
C TRP A 467 11.77 -8.95 -19.44
N VAL A 468 10.81 -9.42 -18.62
CA VAL A 468 11.11 -10.00 -17.31
C VAL A 468 11.87 -11.31 -17.50
N LYS A 469 11.49 -12.12 -18.48
CA LYS A 469 12.24 -13.32 -18.87
C LYS A 469 13.67 -12.99 -19.33
N LEU A 470 13.84 -11.96 -20.17
CA LEU A 470 15.18 -11.51 -20.60
C LEU A 470 16.01 -11.00 -19.42
N LEU A 471 15.37 -10.28 -18.49
CA LEU A 471 16.00 -9.84 -17.25
C LEU A 471 16.47 -11.02 -16.41
N ILE A 472 15.61 -12.03 -16.20
CA ILE A 472 15.97 -13.26 -15.47
C ILE A 472 17.19 -13.92 -16.13
N GLN A 473 17.19 -14.10 -17.45
CA GLN A 473 18.32 -14.69 -18.19
C GLN A 473 19.62 -13.89 -18.02
N LYS A 474 19.53 -12.57 -17.88
CA LYS A 474 20.69 -11.69 -17.70
C LYS A 474 21.27 -11.75 -16.29
N ILE A 475 20.42 -11.81 -15.26
CA ILE A 475 20.85 -11.68 -13.86
C ILE A 475 21.03 -13.03 -13.15
N SER A 476 20.48 -14.10 -13.71
CA SER A 476 20.54 -15.42 -13.10
C SER A 476 21.58 -16.32 -13.77
N TYR A 477 22.12 -17.25 -12.98
CA TYR A 477 22.96 -18.33 -13.46
C TYR A 477 22.54 -19.65 -12.82
N LYS A 478 23.01 -20.76 -13.38
CA LYS A 478 22.75 -22.11 -12.88
C LYS A 478 24.06 -22.80 -12.54
N ASP A 479 24.11 -23.42 -11.37
CA ASP A 479 25.20 -24.32 -10.97
C ASP A 479 24.65 -25.65 -10.40
N GLU A 480 25.50 -26.43 -9.72
CA GLU A 480 25.15 -27.71 -9.11
C GLU A 480 24.09 -27.62 -7.99
N ARG A 481 23.92 -26.43 -7.39
CA ARG A 481 23.01 -26.15 -6.26
C ARG A 481 21.68 -25.58 -6.70
N GLY A 482 21.54 -25.15 -7.96
CA GLY A 482 20.28 -24.67 -8.52
C GLY A 482 20.42 -23.41 -9.38
N TYR A 483 19.42 -22.54 -9.29
CA TYR A 483 19.34 -21.24 -9.95
C TYR A 483 19.61 -20.13 -8.93
N HIS A 484 20.41 -19.17 -9.36
CA HIS A 484 21.00 -18.16 -8.49
C HIS A 484 20.84 -16.77 -9.10
N PHE A 485 20.51 -15.76 -8.29
CA PHE A 485 20.69 -14.35 -8.67
C PHE A 485 20.82 -13.46 -7.43
N LYS A 486 21.47 -12.31 -7.57
CA LYS A 486 21.58 -11.31 -6.50
C LYS A 486 20.45 -10.30 -6.60
N LEU A 487 19.86 -9.95 -5.47
CA LEU A 487 18.82 -8.92 -5.41
C LEU A 487 19.31 -7.55 -5.84
N GLY A 488 20.59 -7.22 -5.58
CA GLY A 488 21.21 -6.01 -6.08
C GLY A 488 21.20 -5.92 -7.61
N ASP A 489 21.42 -7.03 -8.31
CA ASP A 489 21.40 -7.10 -9.77
C ASP A 489 19.99 -6.93 -10.34
N LEU A 490 19.01 -7.56 -9.68
CA LEU A 490 17.59 -7.38 -9.98
C LEU A 490 17.18 -5.91 -9.81
N LYS A 491 17.49 -5.30 -8.66
CA LYS A 491 17.15 -3.91 -8.34
C LYS A 491 17.74 -2.93 -9.35
N ARG A 492 19.03 -3.07 -9.67
CA ARG A 492 19.73 -2.19 -10.63
C ARG A 492 19.12 -2.30 -12.02
N SER A 493 18.97 -3.53 -12.51
CA SER A 493 18.45 -3.76 -13.86
C SER A 493 16.99 -3.31 -14.01
N PHE A 494 16.14 -3.54 -12.98
CA PHE A 494 14.77 -3.04 -12.98
C PHE A 494 14.70 -1.51 -12.95
N SER A 495 15.54 -0.86 -12.14
CA SER A 495 15.56 0.61 -12.03
C SER A 495 15.96 1.30 -13.35
N ASP A 496 16.86 0.68 -14.12
CA ASP A 496 17.25 1.21 -15.43
C ASP A 496 16.13 1.04 -16.47
N LEU A 497 15.35 -0.04 -16.35
CA LEU A 497 14.19 -0.31 -17.22
C LEU A 497 13.00 0.58 -16.88
N SER A 498 12.63 0.71 -15.60
CA SER A 498 11.44 1.47 -15.18
C SER A 498 11.53 2.95 -15.57
N ARG A 499 12.74 3.50 -15.70
CA ARG A 499 12.97 4.89 -16.16
C ARG A 499 12.52 5.14 -17.60
N ASN A 500 12.39 4.09 -18.42
CA ASN A 500 11.98 4.20 -19.82
C ASN A 500 10.46 4.11 -20.00
N PHE A 501 9.71 3.88 -18.91
CA PHE A 501 8.24 3.87 -18.86
C PHE A 501 7.73 5.06 -18.04
#